data_AF-W9AN09-F1
#
_entry.id   AF-W9AN09-F1
#
_cell.length_a   1.000
_cell.length_b   1.000
_cell.length_c   1.000
_cell.angle_alpha   90.00
_cell.angle_beta   90.00
_cell.angle_gamma   90.00
#
_symmetry.space_group_name_H-M   'P 1'
#
loop_
_entity.id
_entity.type
_entity.pdbx_description
1 polymer ?
#
loop_
_entity_poly.entity_id
_entity_poly.type
_entity_poly.pdbx_seq_one_letter_code
_entity_poly.pdbx_strand_id
1 'polypeptide(L)'
;MENLKGYATYHIFNTLQAQLIRDIRIDEKFYFDSREDPSFMNWVDKDGYGTTSYQIQPENNDIENMLLNNFKRANELIIYAQNEDMAEDIRNLVHGGRLLGYPSLYDHPSIEYIMDLEHDFVFYERYKQNSICENMVFACLVAIRAWESQNLIYCIEKYRFSLQLDSFSPHSASPKHGQVFFIGERGHSYHVTAAYAFLSAYSIIEELGLEIRSSSKKPRFLNSGDWNPVVKEDVLQRLSKVGISSTDTMTWLIRGKPSQLYNSIKPKLGFDSKWNDGEEVHDPEMYIFDAIHYCSYIRNFFVAHKFDEVIRYINPYDIHNVQMLARRLILGKLGLWKFDEENPEKYIIS
;
A
#
# COMPACT_ATOMS: atom_id res chain seq x y z
N MET A 1 30.05 -3.08 14.13
CA MET A 1 29.42 -3.64 12.92
C MET A 1 29.98 -5.04 12.63
N GLU A 2 30.04 -5.93 13.63
CA GLU A 2 30.50 -7.32 13.40
C GLU A 2 29.29 -8.24 13.17
N ASN A 3 29.37 -9.06 12.11
CA ASN A 3 28.43 -10.09 11.65
C ASN A 3 27.11 -9.66 10.98
N LEU A 4 27.11 -8.61 10.14
CA LEU A 4 26.02 -8.45 9.17
C LEU A 4 26.35 -9.20 7.88
N LYS A 5 25.37 -9.92 7.35
CA LYS A 5 25.44 -10.59 6.05
C LYS A 5 24.57 -9.85 5.03
N GLY A 6 25.04 -9.81 3.79
CA GLY A 6 24.29 -9.19 2.70
C GLY A 6 23.29 -10.17 2.10
N TYR A 7 22.05 -9.72 1.90
CA TYR A 7 20.98 -10.49 1.32
C TYR A 7 20.43 -9.81 0.06
N ALA A 8 20.39 -10.56 -1.04
CA ALA A 8 19.73 -10.19 -2.29
C ALA A 8 18.21 -10.17 -2.11
N THR A 9 17.60 -9.03 -2.40
CA THR A 9 16.15 -8.82 -2.21
C THR A 9 15.34 -8.97 -3.50
N TYR A 10 16.04 -8.98 -4.65
CA TYR A 10 15.46 -8.91 -5.99
C TYR A 10 14.59 -7.67 -6.23
N HIS A 11 14.65 -6.65 -5.36
CA HIS A 11 13.99 -5.37 -5.59
C HIS A 11 14.85 -4.50 -6.48
N ILE A 12 14.40 -4.32 -7.72
CA ILE A 12 15.10 -3.58 -8.75
C ILE A 12 14.60 -2.13 -8.80
N PHE A 13 15.55 -1.21 -8.85
CA PHE A 13 15.29 0.22 -8.81
C PHE A 13 16.30 1.00 -9.67
N ASN A 14 15.96 2.26 -9.92
CA ASN A 14 16.74 3.13 -10.79
C ASN A 14 18.11 3.48 -10.18
N THR A 15 19.07 3.95 -10.98
CA THR A 15 20.42 4.24 -10.43
C THR A 15 20.49 5.53 -9.63
N LEU A 16 19.53 6.45 -9.84
CA LEU A 16 19.48 7.76 -9.19
C LEU A 16 19.31 7.67 -7.67
N GLN A 17 18.66 6.61 -7.19
CA GLN A 17 18.32 6.43 -5.78
C GLN A 17 19.39 5.73 -4.95
N ALA A 18 20.42 5.15 -5.58
CA ALA A 18 21.37 4.30 -4.88
C ALA A 18 22.12 5.02 -3.76
N GLN A 19 22.57 6.25 -4.03
CA GLN A 19 23.27 7.05 -3.03
C GLN A 19 22.32 7.44 -1.88
N LEU A 20 21.10 7.89 -2.21
CA LEU A 20 20.10 8.27 -1.21
C LEU A 20 19.75 7.09 -0.29
N ILE A 21 19.62 5.87 -0.82
CA ILE A 21 19.36 4.66 -0.04
C ILE A 21 20.49 4.36 0.95
N ARG A 22 21.76 4.51 0.51
CA ARG A 22 22.93 4.34 1.38
C ARG A 22 23.02 5.41 2.46
N ASP A 23 22.56 6.62 2.14
CA ASP A 23 22.56 7.74 3.07
C ASP A 23 21.46 7.62 4.14
N ILE A 24 20.50 6.70 3.99
CA ILE A 24 19.52 6.44 5.03
C ILE A 24 20.21 5.84 6.25
N ARG A 25 20.24 6.63 7.32
CA ARG A 25 20.83 6.24 8.59
C ARG A 25 19.96 5.21 9.28
N ILE A 26 20.56 4.07 9.58
CA ILE A 26 19.89 2.95 10.25
C ILE A 26 20.73 2.60 11.49
N ASP A 27 20.06 2.05 12.50
CA ASP A 27 20.71 1.50 13.70
C ASP A 27 21.70 0.37 13.34
N GLU A 28 22.55 -0.06 14.28
CA GLU A 28 23.60 -1.06 14.07
C GLU A 28 23.08 -2.47 13.70
N LYS A 29 21.76 -2.69 13.67
CA LYS A 29 21.12 -3.98 13.41
C LYS A 29 21.06 -4.33 11.92
N PHE A 30 20.87 -3.34 11.03
CA PHE A 30 20.86 -3.56 9.58
C PHE A 30 21.19 -2.29 8.79
N TYR A 31 21.52 -2.42 7.52
CA TYR A 31 21.56 -1.28 6.61
C TYR A 31 21.19 -1.65 5.18
N PHE A 32 20.88 -0.63 4.37
CA PHE A 32 20.62 -0.79 2.94
C PHE A 32 21.86 -0.45 2.11
N ASP A 33 22.07 -1.24 1.06
CA ASP A 33 23.04 -0.96 0.01
C ASP A 33 22.43 -1.39 -1.33
N SER A 34 23.22 -1.38 -2.39
CA SER A 34 22.81 -1.81 -3.70
C SER A 34 23.97 -2.40 -4.49
N ARG A 35 23.65 -3.31 -5.39
CA ARG A 35 24.53 -3.77 -6.46
C ARG A 35 23.86 -3.56 -7.81
N GLU A 36 24.62 -3.56 -8.88
CA GLU A 36 24.03 -3.62 -10.23
C GLU A 36 23.29 -4.95 -10.41
N ASP A 37 22.15 -4.92 -11.12
CA ASP A 37 21.35 -6.10 -11.45
C ASP A 37 22.23 -7.21 -12.07
N PRO A 38 22.45 -8.34 -11.38
CA PRO A 38 23.30 -9.42 -11.88
C PRO A 38 22.63 -10.23 -13.01
N SER A 39 21.31 -10.07 -13.21
CA SER A 39 20.56 -10.83 -14.22
C SER A 39 20.67 -10.26 -15.63
N PHE A 40 21.09 -9.00 -15.78
CA PHE A 40 21.06 -8.25 -17.05
C PHE A 40 19.65 -8.10 -17.64
N MET A 41 18.60 -8.23 -16.82
CA MET A 41 17.21 -8.14 -17.29
C MET A 41 16.63 -6.74 -17.14
N ASN A 42 17.21 -5.87 -16.30
CA ASN A 42 16.65 -4.56 -16.01
C ASN A 42 17.65 -3.43 -16.31
N TRP A 43 17.20 -2.43 -17.05
CA TRP A 43 18.05 -1.39 -17.62
C TRP A 43 17.44 0.01 -17.47
N VAL A 44 18.33 0.96 -17.18
CA VAL A 44 18.04 2.38 -17.10
C VAL A 44 18.75 3.13 -18.23
N ASP A 45 18.24 4.30 -18.59
CA ASP A 45 18.93 5.17 -19.54
C ASP A 45 20.26 5.72 -18.97
N LYS A 46 20.96 6.53 -19.78
CA LYS A 46 22.24 7.12 -19.36
C LYS A 46 22.08 8.11 -18.21
N ASP A 47 20.90 8.71 -18.08
CA ASP A 47 20.56 9.65 -17.01
C ASP A 47 20.12 8.92 -15.74
N GLY A 48 19.84 7.61 -15.84
CA GLY A 48 19.57 6.72 -14.72
C GLY A 48 18.10 6.45 -14.45
N TYR A 49 17.20 6.79 -15.37
CA TYR A 49 15.75 6.55 -15.28
C TYR A 49 15.36 5.17 -15.82
N GLY A 50 14.35 4.54 -15.21
CA GLY A 50 13.82 3.25 -15.66
C GLY A 50 13.37 3.28 -17.12
N THR A 51 13.91 2.37 -17.93
CA THR A 51 13.59 2.33 -19.37
C THR A 51 13.01 0.99 -19.80
N THR A 52 13.65 -0.13 -19.44
CA THR A 52 13.20 -1.44 -19.92
C THR A 52 13.50 -2.55 -18.91
N SER A 53 12.55 -3.48 -18.81
CA SER A 53 12.67 -4.75 -18.10
C SER A 53 12.34 -5.89 -19.06
N TYR A 54 13.28 -6.80 -19.27
CA TYR A 54 13.12 -7.96 -20.13
C TYR A 54 12.45 -9.10 -19.37
N GLN A 55 11.51 -9.79 -20.03
CA GLN A 55 10.86 -10.99 -19.48
C GLN A 55 11.65 -12.28 -19.75
N ILE A 56 12.69 -12.19 -20.57
CA ILE A 56 13.61 -13.28 -20.93
C ILE A 56 15.02 -12.71 -20.85
N GLN A 57 16.00 -13.51 -20.41
CA GLN A 57 17.39 -13.11 -20.37
C GLN A 57 17.87 -12.70 -21.78
N PRO A 58 18.46 -11.49 -21.95
CA PRO A 58 19.04 -11.08 -23.22
C PRO A 58 20.21 -11.98 -23.64
N GLU A 59 20.43 -12.14 -24.94
CA GLU A 59 21.60 -12.86 -25.42
C GLU A 59 22.88 -12.01 -25.27
N ASN A 60 24.05 -12.64 -25.16
CA ASN A 60 25.33 -11.93 -24.97
C ASN A 60 25.58 -10.86 -26.05
N ASN A 61 25.18 -11.13 -27.29
CA ASN A 61 25.32 -10.17 -28.39
C ASN A 61 24.46 -8.91 -28.16
N ASP A 62 23.26 -9.06 -27.59
CA ASP A 62 22.38 -7.92 -27.26
C ASP A 62 23.00 -7.09 -26.13
N ILE A 63 23.56 -7.77 -25.13
CA ILE A 63 24.22 -7.13 -23.99
C ILE A 63 25.39 -6.26 -24.45
N GLU A 64 26.32 -6.83 -25.22
CA GLU A 64 27.56 -6.14 -25.63
C GLU A 64 27.31 -5.05 -26.68
N ASN A 65 26.49 -5.32 -27.71
CA ASN A 65 26.37 -4.41 -28.85
C ASN A 65 25.28 -3.35 -28.66
N MET A 66 24.20 -3.66 -27.95
CA MET A 66 23.05 -2.76 -27.83
C MET A 66 22.91 -2.17 -26.43
N LEU A 67 22.94 -3.01 -25.39
CA LEU A 67 22.55 -2.60 -24.06
C LEU A 67 23.63 -1.79 -23.36
N LEU A 68 24.85 -2.30 -23.23
CA LEU A 68 25.94 -1.61 -22.54
C LEU A 68 26.38 -0.30 -23.22
N ASN A 69 26.10 -0.15 -24.53
CA ASN A 69 26.42 1.07 -25.27
C ASN A 69 25.40 2.20 -25.05
N ASN A 70 24.16 1.85 -24.73
CA ASN A 70 23.03 2.79 -24.69
C ASN A 70 22.41 2.95 -23.31
N PHE A 71 22.56 1.96 -22.43
CA PHE A 71 21.89 1.86 -21.14
C PHE A 71 22.89 1.50 -20.03
N LYS A 72 22.47 1.74 -18.79
CA LYS A 72 23.14 1.21 -17.60
C LYS A 72 22.27 0.11 -17.00
N ARG A 73 22.88 -0.79 -16.24
CA ARG A 73 22.10 -1.76 -15.46
C ARG A 73 21.35 -1.03 -14.36
N ALA A 74 20.12 -1.45 -14.12
CA ALA A 74 19.40 -1.05 -12.92
C ALA A 74 20.11 -1.60 -11.67
N ASN A 75 19.71 -1.14 -10.49
CA ASN A 75 20.26 -1.63 -9.23
C ASN A 75 19.32 -2.60 -8.54
N GLU A 76 19.88 -3.59 -7.87
CA GLU A 76 19.21 -4.42 -6.88
C GLU A 76 19.47 -3.87 -5.48
N LEU A 77 18.42 -3.76 -4.66
CA LEU A 77 18.53 -3.44 -3.24
C LEU A 77 19.14 -4.63 -2.50
N ILE A 78 20.18 -4.36 -1.71
CA ILE A 78 20.80 -5.31 -0.79
C ILE A 78 20.45 -4.90 0.64
N ILE A 79 20.06 -5.87 1.46
CA ILE A 79 19.86 -5.69 2.90
C ILE A 79 21.00 -6.37 3.61
N TYR A 80 21.75 -5.62 4.41
CA TYR A 80 22.71 -6.20 5.34
C TYR A 80 22.06 -6.35 6.70
N ALA A 81 21.89 -7.57 7.19
CA ALA A 81 21.23 -7.85 8.47
C ALA A 81 21.94 -8.97 9.24
N GLN A 82 21.54 -9.19 10.49
CA GLN A 82 22.16 -10.21 11.36
C GLN A 82 21.83 -11.65 10.92
N ASN A 83 20.66 -11.88 10.33
CA ASN A 83 20.19 -13.17 9.88
C ASN A 83 19.14 -13.02 8.76
N GLU A 84 18.79 -14.15 8.16
CA GLU A 84 17.87 -14.24 7.02
C GLU A 84 16.45 -13.79 7.40
N ASP A 85 15.90 -14.28 8.52
CA ASP A 85 14.55 -13.90 8.99
C ASP A 85 14.39 -12.38 9.11
N MET A 86 15.39 -11.71 9.70
CA MET A 86 15.40 -10.25 9.85
C MET A 86 15.46 -9.54 8.48
N ALA A 87 16.31 -10.02 7.57
CA ALA A 87 16.38 -9.45 6.24
C ALA A 87 15.07 -9.70 5.45
N GLU A 88 14.39 -10.82 5.68
CA GLU A 88 13.11 -11.14 5.05
C GLU A 88 12.01 -10.20 5.55
N ASP A 89 11.93 -9.97 6.86
CA ASP A 89 11.00 -9.00 7.46
C ASP A 89 11.24 -7.59 6.91
N ILE A 90 12.49 -7.13 6.86
CA ILE A 90 12.82 -5.80 6.31
C ILE A 90 12.45 -5.73 4.83
N ARG A 91 12.78 -6.76 4.05
CA ARG A 91 12.43 -6.85 2.64
C ARG A 91 10.92 -6.80 2.44
N ASN A 92 10.17 -7.47 3.31
CA ASN A 92 8.71 -7.48 3.31
C ASN A 92 8.13 -6.09 3.60
N LEU A 93 8.74 -5.34 4.53
CA LEU A 93 8.40 -3.94 4.77
C LEU A 93 8.74 -3.03 3.58
N VAL A 94 9.89 -3.23 2.92
CA VAL A 94 10.24 -2.50 1.68
C VAL A 94 9.19 -2.76 0.60
N HIS A 95 8.83 -4.02 0.37
CA HIS A 95 7.77 -4.36 -0.57
C HIS A 95 6.42 -3.72 -0.19
N GLY A 96 6.08 -3.73 1.10
CA GLY A 96 4.93 -2.99 1.63
C GLY A 96 5.00 -1.49 1.36
N GLY A 97 6.20 -0.90 1.48
CA GLY A 97 6.47 0.48 1.12
C GLY A 97 6.25 0.78 -0.36
N ARG A 98 6.62 -0.12 -1.27
CA ARG A 98 6.30 0.01 -2.72
C ARG A 98 4.79 0.06 -2.95
N LEU A 99 4.04 -0.84 -2.31
CA LEU A 99 2.58 -0.89 -2.41
C LEU A 99 1.88 0.30 -1.73
N LEU A 100 2.45 0.82 -0.64
CA LEU A 100 2.00 2.08 -0.05
C LEU A 100 2.32 3.27 -0.94
N GLY A 101 3.39 3.24 -1.75
CA GLY A 101 3.67 4.26 -2.76
C GLY A 101 2.59 4.21 -3.85
N TYR A 102 2.45 3.04 -4.48
CA TYR A 102 1.46 2.78 -5.51
C TYR A 102 0.90 1.35 -5.39
N PRO A 103 -0.38 1.16 -5.00
CA PRO A 103 -0.95 -0.15 -4.69
C PRO A 103 -1.30 -0.94 -5.96
N SER A 104 -0.27 -1.45 -6.62
CA SER A 104 -0.38 -2.30 -7.81
C SER A 104 0.50 -3.53 -7.65
N LEU A 105 -0.14 -4.68 -7.44
CA LEU A 105 0.55 -5.98 -7.39
C LEU A 105 1.08 -6.41 -8.76
N TYR A 106 0.52 -5.85 -9.83
CA TYR A 106 1.04 -6.05 -11.17
C TYR A 106 2.42 -5.41 -11.32
N ASP A 107 2.56 -4.15 -10.88
CA ASP A 107 3.84 -3.43 -10.96
C ASP A 107 4.82 -3.88 -9.87
N HIS A 108 4.30 -4.37 -8.75
CA HIS A 108 5.08 -4.76 -7.57
C HIS A 108 4.70 -6.19 -7.15
N PRO A 109 5.12 -7.21 -7.91
CA PRO A 109 4.89 -8.59 -7.53
C PRO A 109 5.68 -8.96 -6.27
N SER A 110 5.08 -9.78 -5.41
CA SER A 110 5.79 -10.32 -4.24
C SER A 110 6.75 -11.41 -4.68
N ILE A 111 8.03 -11.21 -4.39
CA ILE A 111 9.08 -12.24 -4.48
C ILE A 111 9.08 -13.03 -3.16
N GLU A 112 9.33 -14.34 -3.23
CA GLU A 112 9.00 -15.31 -2.16
C GLU A 112 10.09 -15.47 -1.09
N TYR A 113 11.34 -15.08 -1.34
CA TYR A 113 12.45 -15.22 -0.40
C TYR A 113 13.62 -14.32 -0.78
N ILE A 114 14.58 -14.17 0.13
CA ILE A 114 15.86 -13.50 -0.07
C ILE A 114 16.98 -14.54 -0.25
N MET A 115 18.14 -14.13 -0.77
CA MET A 115 19.31 -15.01 -0.88
C MET A 115 20.52 -14.38 -0.21
N ASP A 116 21.22 -15.15 0.62
CA ASP A 116 22.54 -14.77 1.14
C ASP A 116 23.51 -14.58 -0.04
N LEU A 117 24.14 -13.40 -0.13
CA LEU A 117 25.08 -13.03 -1.19
C LEU A 117 26.34 -13.90 -1.22
N GLU A 118 26.66 -14.64 -0.16
CA GLU A 118 27.72 -15.66 -0.17
C GLU A 118 27.43 -16.79 -1.16
N HIS A 119 26.15 -16.99 -1.53
CA HIS A 119 25.74 -17.95 -2.54
C HIS A 119 25.63 -17.26 -3.90
N ASP A 120 26.60 -17.50 -4.79
CA ASP A 120 26.73 -16.85 -6.11
C ASP A 120 25.75 -17.35 -7.18
N PHE A 121 24.53 -17.73 -6.78
CA PHE A 121 23.50 -18.21 -7.71
C PHE A 121 22.56 -17.07 -8.14
N VAL A 122 22.49 -16.84 -9.46
CA VAL A 122 21.54 -15.90 -10.07
C VAL A 122 20.28 -16.63 -10.51
N PHE A 123 19.17 -16.37 -9.84
CA PHE A 123 17.85 -16.89 -10.21
C PHE A 123 17.12 -15.90 -11.14
N TYR A 124 17.41 -15.95 -12.45
CA TYR A 124 16.87 -15.01 -13.45
C TYR A 124 15.35 -14.80 -13.37
N GLU A 125 14.58 -15.86 -13.14
CA GLU A 125 13.11 -15.77 -12.99
C GLU A 125 12.66 -14.83 -11.88
N ARG A 126 13.48 -14.62 -10.85
CA ARG A 126 13.19 -13.72 -9.71
C ARG A 126 13.51 -12.26 -10.01
N TYR A 127 14.30 -11.99 -11.06
CA TYR A 127 14.63 -10.64 -11.53
C TYR A 127 13.64 -10.11 -12.57
N LYS A 128 12.69 -10.94 -13.02
CA LYS A 128 11.61 -10.51 -13.90
C LYS A 128 10.73 -9.49 -13.19
N GLN A 129 10.76 -8.26 -13.67
CA GLN A 129 9.88 -7.19 -13.22
C GLN A 129 9.07 -6.63 -14.39
N ASN A 130 7.87 -6.14 -14.10
CA ASN A 130 7.07 -5.41 -15.08
C ASN A 130 7.54 -3.96 -15.21
N SER A 131 8.10 -3.40 -14.15
CA SER A 131 8.64 -2.05 -14.11
C SER A 131 9.75 -1.91 -13.07
N ILE A 132 10.71 -1.02 -13.35
CA ILE A 132 11.75 -0.62 -12.40
C ILE A 132 11.10 0.27 -11.33
N CYS A 133 11.47 0.05 -10.07
CA CYS A 133 10.94 0.87 -8.98
C CYS A 133 11.58 2.26 -8.98
N GLU A 134 10.82 3.28 -9.33
CA GLU A 134 11.24 4.69 -9.30
C GLU A 134 11.14 5.31 -7.89
N ASN A 135 10.55 4.61 -6.91
CA ASN A 135 10.28 5.11 -5.56
C ASN A 135 10.88 4.21 -4.45
N MET A 136 12.08 3.68 -4.66
CA MET A 136 12.73 2.77 -3.71
C MET A 136 13.15 3.47 -2.41
N VAL A 137 13.57 4.74 -2.46
CA VAL A 137 13.90 5.52 -1.25
C VAL A 137 12.69 5.61 -0.33
N PHE A 138 11.50 5.88 -0.88
CA PHE A 138 10.25 5.89 -0.12
C PHE A 138 9.99 4.54 0.54
N ALA A 139 10.17 3.44 -0.19
CA ALA A 139 9.97 2.09 0.33
C ALA A 139 10.95 1.74 1.47
N CYS A 140 12.22 2.12 1.34
CA CYS A 140 13.23 1.98 2.40
C CYS A 140 12.87 2.83 3.65
N LEU A 141 12.39 4.06 3.46
CA LEU A 141 11.94 4.92 4.55
C LEU A 141 10.72 4.34 5.29
N VAL A 142 9.78 3.73 4.57
CA VAL A 142 8.66 3.00 5.19
C VAL A 142 9.20 1.89 6.09
N ALA A 143 10.13 1.07 5.58
CA ALA A 143 10.69 -0.04 6.35
C ALA A 143 11.38 0.43 7.64
N ILE A 144 12.23 1.45 7.55
CA ILE A 144 12.97 1.96 8.71
C ILE A 144 12.04 2.58 9.74
N ARG A 145 11.07 3.41 9.30
CA ARG A 145 10.12 4.06 10.22
C ARG A 145 9.15 3.08 10.87
N ALA A 146 8.91 1.92 10.25
CA ALA A 146 8.08 0.85 10.80
C ALA A 146 8.85 -0.10 11.71
N TRP A 147 10.16 -0.28 11.52
CA TRP A 147 10.95 -1.35 12.12
C TRP A 147 10.85 -1.45 13.65
N GLU A 148 10.84 -0.32 14.35
CA GLU A 148 10.77 -0.29 15.82
C GLU A 148 9.32 -0.36 16.36
N SER A 149 8.32 -0.59 15.49
CA SER A 149 6.91 -0.66 15.86
C SER A 149 6.23 -1.91 15.32
N GLN A 150 6.08 -2.91 16.18
CA GLN A 150 5.39 -4.16 15.85
C GLN A 150 3.98 -3.93 15.28
N ASN A 151 3.23 -2.96 15.83
CA ASN A 151 1.92 -2.58 15.29
C ASN A 151 2.02 -2.11 13.82
N LEU A 152 3.03 -1.29 13.48
CA LEU A 152 3.22 -0.81 12.10
C LEU A 152 3.67 -1.94 11.16
N ILE A 153 4.54 -2.83 11.63
CA ILE A 153 4.94 -4.02 10.88
C ILE A 153 3.69 -4.83 10.49
N TYR A 154 2.86 -5.18 11.47
CA TYR A 154 1.62 -5.91 11.19
C TYR A 154 0.62 -5.12 10.35
N CYS A 155 0.55 -3.80 10.50
CA CYS A 155 -0.30 -2.97 9.62
C CYS A 155 0.13 -3.08 8.15
N ILE A 156 1.44 -3.04 7.88
CA ILE A 156 1.99 -3.15 6.53
C ILE A 156 1.75 -4.56 5.98
N GLU A 157 1.97 -5.61 6.78
CA GLU A 157 1.71 -6.99 6.36
C GLU A 157 0.22 -7.24 6.08
N LYS A 158 -0.68 -6.78 6.95
CA LYS A 158 -2.13 -6.83 6.74
C LYS A 158 -2.54 -6.08 5.48
N TYR A 159 -1.90 -4.95 5.20
CA TYR A 159 -2.15 -4.16 4.00
C TYR A 159 -1.76 -4.93 2.73
N ARG A 160 -0.53 -5.47 2.70
CA ARG A 160 -0.04 -6.33 1.60
C ARG A 160 -0.97 -7.50 1.36
N PHE A 161 -1.32 -8.22 2.43
CA PHE A 161 -2.22 -9.37 2.35
C PHE A 161 -3.61 -8.98 1.84
N SER A 162 -4.15 -7.85 2.29
CA SER A 162 -5.45 -7.36 1.78
C SER A 162 -5.43 -7.13 0.27
N LEU A 163 -4.35 -6.57 -0.26
CA LEU A 163 -4.21 -6.32 -1.70
C LEU A 163 -4.10 -7.63 -2.49
N GLN A 164 -3.42 -8.64 -1.93
CA GLN A 164 -3.25 -9.96 -2.56
C GLN A 164 -4.57 -10.73 -2.69
N LEU A 165 -5.50 -10.49 -1.76
CA LEU A 165 -6.82 -11.13 -1.78
C LEU A 165 -7.76 -10.50 -2.81
N ASP A 166 -7.84 -9.18 -2.85
CA ASP A 166 -8.62 -8.42 -3.82
C ASP A 166 -8.08 -6.99 -3.90
N SER A 167 -7.73 -6.53 -5.10
CA SER A 167 -7.35 -5.15 -5.33
C SER A 167 -7.53 -4.77 -6.79
N PHE A 168 -7.63 -3.46 -7.04
CA PHE A 168 -7.44 -2.87 -8.34
C PHE A 168 -6.57 -1.62 -8.23
N SER A 169 -5.88 -1.29 -9.32
CA SER A 169 -4.89 -0.20 -9.33
C SER A 169 -5.55 1.17 -9.15
N PRO A 170 -4.83 2.18 -8.64
CA PRO A 170 -5.30 3.56 -8.61
C PRO A 170 -5.74 4.08 -9.98
N HIS A 171 -5.14 3.57 -11.07
CA HIS A 171 -5.58 3.89 -12.43
C HIS A 171 -7.03 3.43 -12.70
N SER A 172 -7.38 2.21 -12.30
CA SER A 172 -8.75 1.70 -12.40
C SER A 172 -9.75 2.43 -11.48
N ALA A 173 -9.26 3.14 -10.45
CA ALA A 173 -10.07 4.02 -9.59
C ALA A 173 -10.44 5.37 -10.24
N SER A 174 -9.76 5.73 -11.33
CA SER A 174 -9.90 7.05 -11.96
C SER A 174 -11.35 7.33 -12.34
N PRO A 175 -11.94 8.47 -11.93
CA PRO A 175 -13.28 8.84 -12.35
C PRO A 175 -13.41 9.05 -13.87
N LYS A 176 -12.29 9.33 -14.57
CA LYS A 176 -12.29 9.59 -16.02
C LYS A 176 -11.90 8.39 -16.87
N HIS A 177 -11.03 7.53 -16.33
CA HIS A 177 -10.38 6.45 -17.10
C HIS A 177 -10.65 5.06 -16.50
N GLY A 178 -11.19 5.02 -15.28
CA GLY A 178 -11.50 3.80 -14.56
C GLY A 178 -12.73 3.11 -15.13
N GLN A 179 -12.76 1.80 -14.99
CA GLN A 179 -13.90 0.99 -15.40
C GLN A 179 -15.02 1.12 -14.36
N VAL A 180 -16.27 1.27 -14.83
CA VAL A 180 -17.46 1.02 -14.00
C VAL A 180 -17.62 -0.49 -13.86
N PHE A 181 -17.26 -1.03 -12.71
CA PHE A 181 -17.36 -2.45 -12.42
C PHE A 181 -18.83 -2.85 -12.24
N PHE A 182 -19.18 -4.04 -12.72
CA PHE A 182 -20.50 -4.60 -12.48
C PHE A 182 -20.75 -4.81 -10.97
N ILE A 183 -21.83 -4.21 -10.49
CA ILE A 183 -22.36 -4.32 -9.12
C ILE A 183 -23.56 -5.28 -9.17
N GLY A 184 -23.27 -6.57 -9.07
CA GLY A 184 -24.29 -7.62 -9.01
C GLY A 184 -23.70 -8.89 -8.44
N GLU A 185 -24.43 -9.99 -8.55
CA GLU A 185 -24.01 -11.28 -7.99
C GLU A 185 -22.73 -11.76 -8.66
N ARG A 186 -21.64 -11.68 -7.90
CA ARG A 186 -20.37 -12.32 -8.20
C ARG A 186 -20.35 -13.69 -7.51
N GLY A 187 -19.63 -14.66 -8.06
CA GLY A 187 -19.62 -16.02 -7.49
C GLY A 187 -19.09 -16.04 -6.05
N HIS A 188 -19.45 -17.07 -5.27
CA HIS A 188 -19.08 -17.20 -3.85
C HIS A 188 -17.57 -17.05 -3.58
N SER A 189 -16.71 -17.51 -4.50
CA SER A 189 -15.25 -17.34 -4.39
C SER A 189 -14.87 -15.87 -4.21
N TYR A 190 -15.44 -14.99 -5.05
CA TYR A 190 -15.22 -13.55 -4.95
C TYR A 190 -15.74 -12.99 -3.62
N HIS A 191 -16.92 -13.40 -3.16
CA HIS A 191 -17.46 -12.90 -1.88
C HIS A 191 -16.53 -13.21 -0.72
N VAL A 192 -15.97 -14.42 -0.70
CA VAL A 192 -15.00 -14.84 0.32
C VAL A 192 -13.73 -13.99 0.22
N THR A 193 -13.09 -13.90 -0.96
CA THR A 193 -11.84 -13.14 -1.10
C THR A 193 -12.03 -11.66 -0.78
N ALA A 194 -13.09 -11.04 -1.30
CA ALA A 194 -13.43 -9.64 -1.06
C ALA A 194 -13.72 -9.35 0.42
N ALA A 195 -14.43 -10.23 1.12
CA ALA A 195 -14.70 -10.08 2.55
C ALA A 195 -13.42 -10.17 3.39
N TYR A 196 -12.54 -11.14 3.10
CA TYR A 196 -11.27 -11.27 3.82
C TYR A 196 -10.27 -10.15 3.47
N ALA A 197 -10.28 -9.63 2.24
CA ALA A 197 -9.54 -8.43 1.86
C ALA A 197 -10.00 -7.24 2.70
N PHE A 198 -11.32 -7.04 2.77
CA PHE A 198 -11.92 -5.98 3.58
C PHE A 198 -11.57 -6.12 5.07
N LEU A 199 -11.73 -7.31 5.65
CA LEU A 199 -11.41 -7.56 7.06
C LEU A 199 -9.94 -7.32 7.37
N SER A 200 -9.04 -7.75 6.48
CA SER A 200 -7.60 -7.54 6.62
C SER A 200 -7.27 -6.05 6.63
N ALA A 201 -7.80 -5.28 5.68
CA ALA A 201 -7.63 -3.84 5.63
C ALA A 201 -8.27 -3.11 6.82
N TYR A 202 -9.47 -3.52 7.24
CA TYR A 202 -10.14 -2.93 8.42
C TYR A 202 -9.37 -3.20 9.71
N SER A 203 -8.75 -4.37 9.85
CA SER A 203 -7.98 -4.72 11.05
C SER A 203 -6.76 -3.81 11.28
N ILE A 204 -6.32 -3.05 10.27
CA ILE A 204 -5.30 -2.00 10.39
C ILE A 204 -5.84 -0.81 11.19
N ILE A 205 -7.12 -0.46 10.99
CA ILE A 205 -7.79 0.59 11.76
C ILE A 205 -7.82 0.21 13.24
N GLU A 206 -8.07 -1.06 13.55
CA GLU A 206 -8.07 -1.60 14.92
C GLU A 206 -6.65 -1.70 15.49
N GLU A 207 -5.66 -2.14 14.71
CA GLU A 207 -4.25 -2.24 15.10
C GLU A 207 -3.64 -0.87 15.46
N LEU A 208 -4.06 0.18 14.75
CA LEU A 208 -3.71 1.57 15.05
C LEU A 208 -4.54 2.18 16.18
N GLY A 209 -5.52 1.44 16.70
CA GLY A 209 -6.42 1.88 17.75
C GLY A 209 -7.28 3.07 17.31
N LEU A 210 -7.82 3.04 16.08
CA LEU A 210 -8.62 4.11 15.45
C LEU A 210 -10.10 3.74 15.29
N GLU A 211 -10.51 2.57 15.75
CA GLU A 211 -11.90 2.11 15.74
C GLU A 211 -12.82 3.07 16.51
N ILE A 212 -14.08 3.17 16.08
CA ILE A 212 -15.04 4.07 16.75
C ILE A 212 -15.57 3.41 18.03
N ARG A 213 -15.15 3.95 19.17
CA ARG A 213 -15.55 3.50 20.51
C ARG A 213 -16.88 4.15 20.89
N SER A 214 -17.96 3.44 20.63
CA SER A 214 -19.33 3.85 20.99
C SER A 214 -20.05 2.77 21.79
N SER A 215 -21.05 3.17 22.57
CA SER A 215 -21.92 2.25 23.34
C SER A 215 -23.37 2.75 23.32
N SER A 216 -24.30 1.98 23.87
CA SER A 216 -25.69 2.45 24.04
C SER A 216 -25.78 3.72 24.91
N LYS A 217 -24.89 3.88 25.89
CA LYS A 217 -24.80 5.08 26.74
C LYS A 217 -24.08 6.26 26.09
N LYS A 218 -23.18 5.97 25.13
CA LYS A 218 -22.39 6.94 24.38
C LYS A 218 -22.53 6.60 22.88
N PRO A 219 -23.71 6.84 22.28
CA PRO A 219 -23.98 6.43 20.91
C PRO A 219 -23.11 7.20 19.93
N ARG A 220 -22.85 6.61 18.77
CA ARG A 220 -22.01 7.21 17.72
C ARG A 220 -22.62 8.51 17.19
N PHE A 221 -23.94 8.51 16.98
CA PHE A 221 -24.71 9.66 16.53
C PHE A 221 -25.79 10.01 17.56
N LEU A 222 -26.16 11.28 17.57
CA LEU A 222 -27.33 11.80 18.25
C LEU A 222 -28.60 11.48 17.43
N ASN A 223 -29.77 11.65 18.04
CA ASN A 223 -31.05 11.43 17.35
C ASN A 223 -31.25 12.35 16.13
N SER A 224 -30.53 13.47 16.06
CA SER A 224 -30.52 14.36 14.89
C SER A 224 -29.76 13.78 13.68
N GLY A 225 -28.98 12.71 13.86
CA GLY A 225 -28.05 12.19 12.87
C GLY A 225 -26.65 12.80 12.96
N ASP A 226 -26.46 13.84 13.77
CA ASP A 226 -25.15 14.44 14.01
C ASP A 226 -24.25 13.51 14.84
N TRP A 227 -22.94 13.63 14.64
CA TRP A 227 -21.98 12.95 15.50
C TRP A 227 -22.18 13.33 16.96
N ASN A 228 -22.11 12.33 17.85
CA ASN A 228 -21.96 12.59 19.27
C ASN A 228 -20.61 13.29 19.49
N PRO A 229 -20.58 14.52 20.04
CA PRO A 229 -19.34 15.30 20.13
C PRO A 229 -18.27 14.61 20.97
N VAL A 230 -18.67 13.85 22.01
CA VAL A 230 -17.72 13.14 22.87
C VAL A 230 -17.12 11.92 22.17
N VAL A 231 -17.83 11.31 21.21
CA VAL A 231 -17.29 10.22 20.39
C VAL A 231 -16.40 10.78 19.27
N LYS A 232 -16.85 11.86 18.62
CA LYS A 232 -16.10 12.53 17.56
C LYS A 232 -14.76 13.07 18.05
N GLU A 233 -14.75 13.75 19.20
CA GLU A 233 -13.53 14.29 19.78
C GLU A 233 -12.53 13.18 20.13
N ASP A 234 -13.00 12.06 20.68
CA ASP A 234 -12.14 10.90 20.99
C ASP A 234 -11.45 10.33 19.73
N VAL A 235 -12.18 10.15 18.63
CA VAL A 235 -11.57 9.65 17.38
C VAL A 235 -10.66 10.69 16.75
N LEU A 236 -11.01 11.99 16.78
CA LEU A 236 -10.15 13.06 16.26
C LEU A 236 -8.82 13.18 17.03
N GLN A 237 -8.85 13.04 18.35
CA GLN A 237 -7.64 13.03 19.18
C GLN A 237 -6.73 11.83 18.89
N ARG A 238 -7.30 10.67 18.55
CA ARG A 238 -6.50 9.50 18.14
C ARG A 238 -5.98 9.64 16.72
N LEU A 239 -6.77 10.20 15.82
CA LEU A 239 -6.38 10.51 14.44
C LEU A 239 -5.22 11.52 14.37
N SER A 240 -5.22 12.55 15.21
CA SER A 240 -4.12 13.53 15.24
C SER A 240 -2.78 12.90 15.65
N LYS A 241 -2.79 11.91 16.56
CA LYS A 241 -1.59 11.13 16.96
C LYS A 241 -1.03 10.24 15.86
N VAL A 242 -1.78 10.01 14.80
CA VAL A 242 -1.34 9.29 13.60
C VAL A 242 -1.20 10.21 12.39
N GLY A 243 -1.08 11.53 12.61
CA GLY A 243 -0.80 12.49 11.53
C GLY A 243 -1.99 12.79 10.62
N ILE A 244 -3.22 12.63 11.12
CA ILE A 244 -4.46 12.95 10.39
C ILE A 244 -5.13 14.17 11.01
N SER A 245 -5.39 15.18 10.18
CA SER A 245 -6.15 16.38 10.57
C SER A 245 -7.65 16.10 10.64
N SER A 246 -8.39 16.88 11.44
CA SER A 246 -9.87 16.87 11.42
C SER A 246 -10.47 17.32 10.09
N THR A 247 -9.68 17.99 9.25
CA THR A 247 -10.08 18.46 7.92
C THR A 247 -9.63 17.53 6.79
N ASP A 248 -8.87 16.48 7.10
CA ASP A 248 -8.42 15.55 6.07
C ASP A 248 -9.61 14.78 5.50
N THR A 249 -9.64 14.68 4.18
CA THR A 249 -10.67 13.95 3.44
C THR A 249 -10.07 12.91 2.52
N MET A 250 -10.93 12.02 2.04
CA MET A 250 -10.66 11.13 0.93
C MET A 250 -11.90 11.03 0.04
N THR A 251 -11.68 10.82 -1.25
CA THR A 251 -12.73 10.42 -2.17
C THR A 251 -13.17 9.01 -1.80
N TRP A 252 -14.47 8.82 -1.59
CA TRP A 252 -15.06 7.51 -1.32
C TRP A 252 -15.74 7.01 -2.58
N LEU A 253 -15.25 5.91 -3.15
CA LEU A 253 -15.71 5.43 -4.44
C LEU A 253 -17.11 4.83 -4.35
N ILE A 254 -18.01 5.36 -5.17
CA ILE A 254 -19.35 4.83 -5.42
C ILE A 254 -19.61 4.99 -6.92
N ARG A 255 -19.52 3.90 -7.68
CA ARG A 255 -19.73 3.91 -9.13
C ARG A 255 -20.94 3.09 -9.51
N GLY A 256 -21.58 3.44 -10.62
CA GLY A 256 -22.82 2.84 -11.08
C GLY A 256 -23.94 2.96 -10.04
N LYS A 257 -24.97 2.12 -10.18
CA LYS A 257 -26.12 2.16 -9.28
C LYS A 257 -25.70 1.84 -7.83
N PRO A 258 -25.96 2.73 -6.86
CA PRO A 258 -25.60 2.48 -5.46
C PRO A 258 -26.20 1.19 -4.92
N SER A 259 -25.35 0.34 -4.34
CA SER A 259 -25.75 -0.98 -3.84
C SER A 259 -26.66 -0.88 -2.61
N GLN A 260 -27.37 -1.97 -2.30
CA GLN A 260 -28.16 -2.07 -1.07
C GLN A 260 -27.27 -1.92 0.18
N LEU A 261 -26.02 -2.38 0.11
CA LEU A 261 -25.00 -2.15 1.15
C LEU A 261 -24.86 -0.65 1.41
N TYR A 262 -24.57 0.16 0.39
CA TYR A 262 -24.45 1.60 0.58
C TYR A 262 -25.73 2.17 1.18
N ASN A 263 -26.90 1.87 0.60
CA ASN A 263 -28.19 2.40 1.04
C ASN A 263 -28.54 2.11 2.50
N SER A 264 -28.03 1.01 3.05
CA SER A 264 -28.22 0.61 4.45
C SER A 264 -27.42 1.44 5.45
N ILE A 265 -26.28 2.01 5.05
CA ILE A 265 -25.43 2.82 5.94
C ILE A 265 -26.17 4.11 6.33
N LYS A 266 -26.30 4.34 7.64
CA LYS A 266 -26.93 5.52 8.22
C LYS A 266 -26.08 6.07 9.38
N PRO A 267 -25.97 7.41 9.50
CA PRO A 267 -26.43 8.44 8.57
C PRO A 267 -25.62 8.43 7.26
N LYS A 268 -26.12 9.12 6.23
CA LYS A 268 -25.34 9.39 5.01
C LYS A 268 -24.38 10.53 5.32
N LEU A 269 -23.09 10.26 5.13
CA LEU A 269 -22.00 11.18 5.45
C LEU A 269 -21.22 11.52 4.18
N GLY A 270 -20.39 12.57 4.29
CA GLY A 270 -19.65 13.14 3.17
C GLY A 270 -20.37 14.32 2.52
N PHE A 271 -19.68 14.96 1.59
CA PHE A 271 -20.16 16.09 0.82
C PHE A 271 -19.82 15.89 -0.66
N ASP A 272 -20.48 16.63 -1.54
CA ASP A 272 -20.33 16.44 -2.99
C ASP A 272 -18.89 16.64 -3.44
N SER A 273 -18.36 15.65 -4.16
CA SER A 273 -17.08 15.78 -4.85
C SER A 273 -17.26 16.43 -6.21
N LYS A 274 -16.18 17.03 -6.74
CA LYS A 274 -16.14 17.54 -8.12
C LYS A 274 -16.30 16.44 -9.18
N TRP A 275 -16.20 15.18 -8.77
CA TRP A 275 -16.31 14.04 -9.66
C TRP A 275 -17.74 13.51 -9.71
N ASN A 276 -18.61 13.85 -8.76
CA ASN A 276 -19.98 13.37 -8.78
C ASN A 276 -20.73 13.89 -10.02
N ASP A 277 -21.07 12.99 -10.95
CA ASP A 277 -21.85 13.31 -12.15
C ASP A 277 -23.35 13.03 -11.96
N GLY A 278 -23.73 12.39 -10.85
CA GLY A 278 -25.11 12.06 -10.53
C GLY A 278 -25.68 10.88 -11.33
N GLU A 279 -24.91 10.24 -12.21
CA GLU A 279 -25.35 9.15 -13.08
C GLU A 279 -24.55 7.86 -12.85
N GLU A 280 -23.25 7.86 -13.17
CA GLU A 280 -22.37 6.69 -13.05
C GLU A 280 -21.32 6.84 -11.95
N VAL A 281 -21.12 8.06 -11.46
CA VAL A 281 -20.00 8.46 -10.62
C VAL A 281 -20.61 9.24 -9.46
N HIS A 282 -20.79 8.59 -8.31
CA HIS A 282 -21.48 9.14 -7.13
C HIS A 282 -20.54 9.37 -5.94
N ASP A 283 -19.25 9.58 -6.18
CA ASP A 283 -18.27 9.67 -5.09
C ASP A 283 -18.51 10.91 -4.22
N PRO A 284 -18.71 10.74 -2.91
CA PRO A 284 -18.56 11.84 -1.99
C PRO A 284 -17.09 12.04 -1.61
N GLU A 285 -16.75 13.26 -1.22
CA GLU A 285 -15.61 13.51 -0.35
C GLU A 285 -16.02 13.22 1.09
N MET A 286 -15.25 12.40 1.80
CA MET A 286 -15.51 12.01 3.17
C MET A 286 -14.38 12.44 4.08
N TYR A 287 -14.71 13.02 5.24
CA TYR A 287 -13.73 13.13 6.30
C TYR A 287 -13.23 11.75 6.72
N ILE A 288 -11.95 11.65 7.12
CA ILE A 288 -11.35 10.36 7.50
C ILE A 288 -12.13 9.66 8.63
N PHE A 289 -12.64 10.40 9.62
CA PHE A 289 -13.45 9.82 10.70
C PHE A 289 -14.82 9.29 10.22
N ASP A 290 -15.39 9.87 9.16
CA ASP A 290 -16.62 9.39 8.53
C ASP A 290 -16.35 8.11 7.72
N ALA A 291 -15.22 8.06 7.02
CA ALA A 291 -14.77 6.86 6.29
C ALA A 291 -14.56 5.67 7.25
N ILE A 292 -14.01 5.91 8.44
CA ILE A 292 -13.90 4.89 9.50
C ILE A 292 -15.30 4.43 9.96
N HIS A 293 -16.28 5.33 10.05
CA HIS A 293 -17.67 4.95 10.36
C HIS A 293 -18.22 3.97 9.32
N TYR A 294 -18.06 4.29 8.04
CA TYR A 294 -18.51 3.45 6.94
C TYR A 294 -17.85 2.08 6.99
N CYS A 295 -16.53 2.04 7.15
CA CYS A 295 -15.82 0.77 7.23
C CYS A 295 -16.28 -0.07 8.43
N SER A 296 -16.49 0.56 9.60
CA SER A 296 -16.99 -0.11 10.80
C SER A 296 -18.41 -0.65 10.62
N TYR A 297 -19.27 0.05 9.88
CA TYR A 297 -20.61 -0.43 9.55
C TYR A 297 -20.55 -1.66 8.64
N ILE A 298 -19.81 -1.57 7.53
CA ILE A 298 -19.64 -2.69 6.59
C ILE A 298 -19.06 -3.91 7.31
N ARG A 299 -18.02 -3.70 8.14
CA ARG A 299 -17.44 -4.75 8.97
C ARG A 299 -18.51 -5.47 9.79
N ASN A 300 -19.28 -4.73 10.57
CA ASN A 300 -20.21 -5.32 11.54
C ASN A 300 -21.44 -6.00 10.90
N PHE A 301 -21.96 -5.45 9.80
CA PHE A 301 -23.22 -5.90 9.23
C PHE A 301 -23.07 -6.79 7.99
N PHE A 302 -21.91 -6.79 7.31
CA PHE A 302 -21.73 -7.51 6.05
C PHE A 302 -20.64 -8.58 6.11
N VAL A 303 -19.51 -8.33 6.79
CA VAL A 303 -18.33 -9.20 6.64
C VAL A 303 -17.83 -9.90 7.92
N ALA A 304 -18.15 -9.43 9.13
CA ALA A 304 -17.60 -10.00 10.36
C ALA A 304 -18.26 -11.30 10.85
N HIS A 305 -19.41 -11.66 10.28
CA HIS A 305 -20.22 -12.80 10.71
C HIS A 305 -20.44 -13.78 9.55
N LYS A 306 -21.25 -14.81 9.77
CA LYS A 306 -21.64 -15.76 8.72
C LYS A 306 -22.17 -14.99 7.50
N PHE A 307 -21.63 -15.29 6.32
CA PHE A 307 -22.14 -14.73 5.07
C PHE A 307 -23.57 -15.21 4.83
N ASP A 308 -24.45 -14.24 4.58
CA ASP A 308 -25.83 -14.41 4.16
C ASP A 308 -26.03 -13.74 2.80
N GLU A 309 -27.28 -13.53 2.38
CA GLU A 309 -27.57 -12.88 1.10
C GLU A 309 -27.03 -11.46 0.97
N VAL A 310 -26.71 -10.76 2.07
CA VAL A 310 -26.25 -9.36 1.98
C VAL A 310 -24.81 -9.24 1.50
N ILE A 311 -24.00 -10.30 1.60
CA ILE A 311 -22.62 -10.28 1.11
C ILE A 311 -22.56 -10.04 -0.40
N ARG A 312 -23.60 -10.40 -1.15
CA ARG A 312 -23.65 -10.21 -2.61
C ARG A 312 -23.58 -8.74 -3.04
N TYR A 313 -23.78 -7.81 -2.11
CA TYR A 313 -23.70 -6.38 -2.35
C TYR A 313 -22.29 -5.81 -2.17
N ILE A 314 -21.34 -6.59 -1.65
CA ILE A 314 -19.93 -6.17 -1.57
C ILE A 314 -19.35 -6.11 -2.98
N ASN A 315 -18.70 -5.01 -3.30
CA ASN A 315 -18.13 -4.75 -4.62
C ASN A 315 -16.68 -4.25 -4.49
N PRO A 316 -15.90 -4.22 -5.59
CA PRO A 316 -14.49 -3.87 -5.51
C PRO A 316 -14.24 -2.47 -4.92
N TYR A 317 -15.16 -1.53 -5.10
CA TYR A 317 -15.03 -0.19 -4.56
C TYR A 317 -15.07 -0.18 -3.03
N ASP A 318 -15.85 -1.06 -2.40
CA ASP A 318 -15.88 -1.18 -0.94
C ASP A 318 -14.50 -1.62 -0.39
N ILE A 319 -13.83 -2.54 -1.10
CA ILE A 319 -12.51 -3.07 -0.76
C ILE A 319 -11.46 -1.99 -0.99
N HIS A 320 -11.48 -1.34 -2.16
CA HIS A 320 -10.57 -0.26 -2.48
C HIS A 320 -10.68 0.90 -1.48
N ASN A 321 -11.90 1.28 -1.10
CA ASN A 321 -12.12 2.36 -0.13
C ASN A 321 -11.47 2.07 1.22
N VAL A 322 -11.66 0.86 1.77
CA VAL A 322 -11.01 0.50 3.05
C VAL A 322 -9.49 0.37 2.90
N GLN A 323 -9.00 -0.12 1.77
CA GLN A 323 -7.56 -0.19 1.48
C GLN A 323 -6.93 1.21 1.35
N MET A 324 -7.60 2.15 0.70
CA MET A 324 -7.10 3.53 0.56
C MET A 324 -7.15 4.27 1.89
N LEU A 325 -8.18 4.02 2.70
CA LEU A 325 -8.24 4.51 4.08
C LEU A 325 -7.06 3.95 4.90
N ALA A 326 -6.84 2.63 4.86
CA ALA A 326 -5.71 2.00 5.56
C ALA A 326 -4.36 2.58 5.12
N ARG A 327 -4.15 2.72 3.80
CA ARG A 327 -2.96 3.37 3.22
C ARG A 327 -2.77 4.79 3.78
N ARG A 328 -3.82 5.62 3.78
CA ARG A 328 -3.77 6.99 4.31
C ARG A 328 -3.38 7.02 5.79
N LEU A 329 -3.91 6.10 6.59
CA LEU A 329 -3.65 5.99 8.02
C LEU A 329 -2.21 5.53 8.32
N ILE A 330 -1.73 4.49 7.63
CA ILE A 330 -0.35 4.00 7.75
C ILE A 330 0.64 5.11 7.37
N LEU A 331 0.44 5.76 6.22
CA LEU A 331 1.32 6.84 5.75
C LEU A 331 1.26 8.08 6.64
N GLY A 332 0.10 8.37 7.24
CA GLY A 332 -0.02 9.39 8.28
C GLY A 332 0.86 9.06 9.48
N LYS A 333 0.76 7.82 9.99
CA LYS A 333 1.52 7.36 11.16
C LYS A 333 3.03 7.35 10.91
N LEU A 334 3.45 7.00 9.70
CA LEU A 334 4.85 7.02 9.27
C LEU A 334 5.35 8.45 8.96
N GLY A 335 4.48 9.46 8.88
CA GLY A 335 4.87 10.81 8.46
C GLY A 335 5.34 10.88 7.00
N LEU A 336 4.82 9.98 6.15
CA LEU A 336 5.20 9.84 4.73
C LEU A 336 4.05 10.13 3.75
N TRP A 337 2.86 10.54 4.23
CA TRP A 337 1.73 10.87 3.36
C TRP A 337 2.02 12.00 2.36
N LYS A 338 2.83 12.99 2.79
CA LYS A 338 3.22 14.15 1.98
C LYS A 338 4.64 14.02 1.42
N PHE A 339 5.13 12.80 1.27
CA PHE A 339 6.47 12.56 0.73
C PHE A 339 6.69 13.33 -0.57
N ASP A 340 7.83 14.01 -0.65
CA ASP A 340 8.20 14.89 -1.75
C ASP A 340 9.22 14.12 -2.59
N GLU A 341 8.75 13.47 -3.65
CA GLU A 341 9.58 12.64 -4.54
C GLU A 341 10.69 13.45 -5.22
N GLU A 342 10.50 14.77 -5.39
CA GLU A 342 11.50 15.66 -5.98
C GLU A 342 12.61 16.04 -4.98
N ASN A 343 12.34 15.93 -3.67
CA ASN A 343 13.28 16.30 -2.60
C ASN A 343 13.30 15.24 -1.48
N PRO A 344 13.64 13.97 -1.80
CA PRO A 344 13.58 12.85 -0.88
C PRO A 344 14.55 12.99 0.30
N GLU A 345 15.64 13.74 0.15
CA GLU A 345 16.67 13.99 1.17
C GLU A 345 16.11 14.63 2.45
N LYS A 346 15.00 15.38 2.35
CA LYS A 346 14.30 15.97 3.51
C LYS A 346 13.80 14.92 4.51
N TYR A 347 13.62 13.68 4.06
CA TYR A 347 13.06 12.58 4.85
C TYR A 347 14.13 11.61 5.39
N ILE A 348 15.36 11.74 4.91
CA ILE A 348 16.52 10.89 5.26
C ILE A 348 17.20 11.38 6.54
N ILE A 349 17.11 12.68 6.83
CA ILE A 349 17.82 13.36 7.92
C ILE A 349 16.97 13.46 9.21
N SER A 350 15.67 13.13 9.15
CA SER A 350 14.68 13.42 10.19
C SER A 350 14.60 12.37 11.28
#